data_AF-A0A974PVU2-F1
#
_entry.id   AF-A0A974PVU2-F1
#
_cell.length_a   1.000
_cell.length_b   1.000
_cell.length_c   1.000
_cell.angle_alpha   90.00
_cell.angle_beta   90.00
_cell.angle_gamma   90.00
#
_symmetry.space_group_name_H-M   'P 1'
#
loop_
_entity.id
_entity.type
_entity.pdbx_description
1 polymer ?
#
loop_
_entity_poly.entity_id
_entity_poly.type
_entity_poly.pdbx_seq_one_letter_code
_entity_poly.pdbx_strand_id
1 'polypeptide(L)'
;MRTSHQAKALLAAALTCLLLSGCTSGDASISAQVEALLKARPATHIDLAQIGPASWERICVLKPYTTNAHAEQVLGFAWDAERNTSIAGNEGINVLVFTQGREVAAYTEHPRSKGDFSRMQPSCLPRTRAIVIREQMSNGWVFLVSSQLAHHKSTASDSSNLAR
;
A
#
# COMPACT_ATOMS: atom_id res chain seq x y z
N MET A 1 -8.05 32.71 -64.32
CA MET A 1 -8.43 34.10 -63.98
C MET A 1 -8.88 34.15 -62.52
N ARG A 2 -8.38 35.16 -61.80
CA ARG A 2 -8.80 35.70 -60.47
C ARG A 2 -10.33 35.81 -60.33
N THR A 3 -11.02 35.82 -59.18
CA THR A 3 -10.68 36.03 -57.75
C THR A 3 -11.92 35.80 -56.86
N SER A 4 -11.68 35.46 -55.59
CA SER A 4 -12.37 35.89 -54.34
C SER A 4 -13.88 35.71 -54.14
N HIS A 5 -14.26 35.13 -52.99
CA HIS A 5 -14.81 35.89 -51.85
C HIS A 5 -14.89 35.00 -50.58
N GLN A 6 -14.16 35.43 -49.54
CA GLN A 6 -14.56 35.47 -48.12
C GLN A 6 -15.10 34.19 -47.48
N ALA A 7 -14.32 33.51 -46.64
CA ALA A 7 -14.18 33.83 -45.22
C ALA A 7 -15.52 33.95 -44.50
N LYS A 8 -15.93 32.89 -43.79
CA LYS A 8 -16.37 32.90 -42.38
C LYS A 8 -16.99 31.54 -42.02
N ALA A 9 -16.64 31.06 -40.83
CA ALA A 9 -17.35 30.02 -40.09
C ALA A 9 -17.16 28.55 -40.53
N LEU A 10 -15.92 28.11 -40.74
CA LEU A 10 -15.56 26.70 -40.53
C LEU A 10 -14.38 26.60 -39.57
N LEU A 11 -14.53 27.21 -38.40
CA LEU A 11 -13.56 27.20 -37.31
C LEU A 11 -14.32 27.30 -35.98
N ALA A 12 -15.20 26.34 -35.73
CA ALA A 12 -15.95 26.25 -34.47
C ALA A 12 -16.47 24.84 -34.18
N ALA A 13 -15.68 23.79 -34.45
CA ALA A 13 -16.09 22.41 -34.16
C ALA A 13 -15.00 21.51 -33.56
N ALA A 14 -13.90 22.08 -33.05
CA ALA A 14 -12.79 21.29 -32.50
C ALA A 14 -12.24 21.84 -31.18
N LEU A 15 -13.08 22.48 -30.37
CA LEU A 15 -12.70 22.97 -29.04
C LEU A 15 -13.80 22.77 -28.00
N THR A 16 -14.42 21.59 -27.99
CA THR A 16 -15.11 21.10 -26.80
C THR A 16 -14.06 20.43 -25.92
N CYS A 17 -13.28 21.28 -25.25
CA CYS A 17 -12.26 20.91 -24.29
C CYS A 17 -12.79 19.87 -23.31
N LEU A 18 -12.02 18.80 -23.19
CA LEU A 18 -12.06 17.82 -22.12
C LEU A 18 -12.11 18.54 -20.75
N LEU A 19 -13.28 18.66 -20.14
CA LEU A 19 -13.44 19.21 -18.79
C LEU A 19 -14.35 18.34 -17.91
N LEU A 20 -14.31 17.02 -18.09
CA LEU A 20 -15.02 16.09 -17.20
C LEU A 20 -14.16 14.86 -16.90
N SER A 21 -13.02 15.07 -16.24
CA SER A 21 -12.36 14.02 -15.45
C SER A 21 -11.67 14.61 -14.22
N GLY A 22 -12.32 15.59 -13.59
CA GLY A 22 -12.03 15.93 -12.21
C GLY A 22 -12.85 15.03 -11.30
N CYS A 23 -12.56 13.73 -11.25
CA CYS A 23 -12.97 12.95 -10.10
C CYS A 23 -12.21 13.54 -8.91
N THR A 24 -12.87 14.43 -8.16
CA THR A 24 -12.51 14.73 -6.78
C THR A 24 -12.86 13.50 -5.96
N SER A 25 -12.08 12.43 -6.17
CA SER A 25 -12.04 11.30 -5.27
C SER A 25 -11.47 11.88 -3.99
N GLY A 26 -12.34 12.25 -3.04
CA GLY A 26 -11.93 12.89 -1.79
C GLY A 26 -10.73 12.14 -1.21
N ASP A 27 -9.70 12.89 -0.82
CA ASP A 27 -8.43 12.37 -0.32
C ASP A 27 -8.65 11.45 0.88
N ALA A 28 -9.00 10.19 0.62
CA ALA A 28 -9.12 9.18 1.63
C ALA A 28 -7.71 8.93 2.15
N SER A 29 -7.52 9.04 3.47
CA SER A 29 -6.24 8.74 4.10
C SER A 29 -5.75 7.36 3.63
N ILE A 30 -4.44 7.17 3.55
CA ILE A 30 -3.88 5.89 3.06
C ILE A 30 -4.42 4.71 3.90
N SER A 31 -4.62 4.88 5.21
CA SER A 31 -5.28 3.85 6.04
C SER A 31 -6.71 3.54 5.56
N ALA A 32 -7.50 4.54 5.17
CA ALA A 32 -8.83 4.29 4.61
C ALA A 32 -8.77 3.55 3.26
N GLN A 33 -7.76 3.84 2.43
CA GLN A 33 -7.51 3.09 1.19
C GLN A 33 -7.16 1.62 1.47
N VAL A 34 -6.31 1.36 2.49
CA VAL A 34 -6.01 0.00 2.98
C VAL A 34 -7.30 -0.69 3.39
N GLU A 35 -8.13 -0.06 4.23
CA GLU A 35 -9.38 -0.65 4.69
C GLU A 35 -10.34 -0.96 3.53
N ALA A 36 -10.45 -0.05 2.55
CA ALA A 36 -11.28 -0.25 1.37
C ALA A 36 -10.79 -1.43 0.53
N LEU A 37 -9.47 -1.50 0.29
CA LEU A 37 -8.83 -2.61 -0.40
C LEU A 37 -9.04 -3.94 0.35
N LEU A 38 -8.98 -3.91 1.68
CA LEU A 38 -9.25 -5.08 2.52
C LEU A 38 -10.74 -5.44 2.62
N LYS A 39 -11.67 -4.56 2.29
CA LYS A 39 -13.11 -4.90 2.24
C LYS A 39 -13.55 -5.37 0.85
N ALA A 40 -12.82 -4.96 -0.19
CA ALA A 40 -13.14 -5.29 -1.57
C ALA A 40 -12.87 -6.77 -1.90
N ARG A 41 -13.92 -7.60 -1.75
CA ARG A 41 -14.00 -9.04 -2.10
C ARG A 41 -13.07 -9.96 -1.27
N PRO A 42 -13.38 -11.27 -1.17
CA PRO A 42 -12.50 -12.27 -0.56
C PRO A 42 -11.30 -12.58 -1.47
N ALA A 43 -10.62 -11.54 -1.98
CA ALA A 43 -9.40 -11.72 -2.75
C ALA A 43 -8.35 -12.38 -1.85
N THR A 44 -7.88 -13.56 -2.27
CA THR A 44 -6.81 -14.29 -1.59
C THR A 44 -5.50 -13.52 -1.62
N HIS A 45 -5.32 -12.67 -2.64
CA HIS A 45 -4.15 -11.84 -2.85
C HIS A 45 -4.58 -10.37 -2.89
N ILE A 46 -3.95 -9.57 -2.05
CA ILE A 46 -4.19 -8.14 -1.90
C ILE A 46 -2.95 -7.43 -2.43
N ASP A 47 -3.12 -6.67 -3.50
CA ASP A 47 -2.03 -5.91 -4.12
C ASP A 47 -1.98 -4.49 -3.56
N LEU A 48 -0.99 -4.24 -2.70
CA LEU A 48 -0.74 -2.95 -2.06
C LEU A 48 -0.19 -1.90 -3.04
N ALA A 49 0.19 -2.27 -4.28
CA ALA A 49 0.60 -1.31 -5.31
C ALA A 49 -0.52 -0.31 -5.69
N GLN A 50 -1.77 -0.63 -5.33
CA GLN A 50 -2.97 0.17 -5.60
C GLN A 50 -3.19 1.32 -4.61
N ILE A 51 -2.39 1.44 -3.54
CA ILE A 51 -2.55 2.46 -2.51
C ILE A 51 -1.33 3.36 -2.39
N GLY A 52 -1.52 4.54 -1.77
CA GLY A 52 -0.45 5.50 -1.53
C GLY A 52 -0.02 6.29 -2.78
N PRO A 53 1.04 7.13 -2.66
CA PRO A 53 1.48 8.01 -3.76
C PRO A 53 1.89 7.26 -5.04
N ALA A 54 1.78 7.88 -6.20
CA ALA A 54 2.25 7.27 -7.45
C ALA A 54 3.77 7.02 -7.49
N SER A 55 4.55 7.77 -6.70
CA SER A 55 6.02 7.76 -6.75
C SER A 55 6.70 6.73 -5.85
N TRP A 56 5.98 6.03 -4.97
CA TRP A 56 6.63 5.11 -4.03
C TRP A 56 7.14 3.84 -4.73
N GLU A 57 8.27 3.33 -4.26
CA GLU A 57 9.02 2.19 -4.80
C GLU A 57 9.00 0.98 -3.86
N ARG A 58 9.03 1.22 -2.55
CA ARG A 58 8.87 0.20 -1.51
C ARG A 58 7.84 0.61 -0.47
N ILE A 59 7.17 -0.36 0.09
CA ILE A 59 6.37 -0.21 1.31
C ILE A 59 7.05 -1.00 2.43
N CYS A 60 7.31 -0.34 3.54
CA CYS A 60 7.89 -0.91 4.74
C CYS A 60 6.89 -0.86 5.89
N VAL A 61 6.92 -1.87 6.76
CA VAL A 61 6.05 -1.97 7.93
C VAL A 61 6.89 -1.81 9.18
N LEU A 62 6.58 -0.76 9.96
CA LEU A 62 7.03 -0.66 11.34
C LEU A 62 5.99 -1.30 12.26
N LYS A 63 6.47 -2.16 13.15
CA LYS A 63 5.63 -2.90 14.10
C LYS A 63 5.40 -2.07 15.36
N PRO A 64 4.39 -2.41 16.18
CA PRO A 64 4.28 -1.90 17.54
C PRO A 64 5.62 -1.73 18.24
N TYR A 65 5.80 -0.60 18.94
CA TYR A 65 6.97 -0.31 19.76
C TYR A 65 8.28 -0.13 18.97
N THR A 66 8.19 0.24 17.69
CA THR A 66 9.37 0.55 16.89
C THR A 66 9.99 1.88 17.34
N THR A 67 11.27 1.86 17.70
CA THR A 67 12.07 3.07 18.00
C THR A 67 12.73 3.62 16.72
N ASN A 68 13.31 4.81 16.78
CA ASN A 68 14.07 5.39 15.66
C ASN A 68 15.20 4.48 15.16
N ALA A 69 15.94 3.86 16.09
CA ALA A 69 17.01 2.92 15.75
C ALA A 69 16.49 1.68 15.01
N HIS A 70 15.33 1.15 15.41
CA HIS A 70 14.74 0.01 14.72
C HIS A 70 14.09 0.40 13.39
N ALA A 71 13.50 1.60 13.29
CA ALA A 71 13.00 2.14 12.04
C ALA A 71 14.13 2.27 11.01
N GLU A 72 15.30 2.79 11.41
CA GLU A 72 16.47 2.87 10.54
C GLU A 72 16.94 1.49 10.04
N GLN A 73 16.92 0.47 10.89
CA GLN A 73 17.24 -0.90 10.49
C GLN A 73 16.26 -1.45 9.44
N VAL A 74 14.97 -1.15 9.57
CA VAL A 74 13.94 -1.60 8.62
C VAL A 74 14.02 -0.83 7.29
N LEU A 75 14.18 0.49 7.35
CA LEU A 75 14.15 1.38 6.19
C LEU A 75 15.48 1.38 5.42
N GLY A 76 16.61 1.16 6.11
CA GLY A 76 17.95 1.32 5.56
C GLY A 76 18.44 2.77 5.51
N PHE A 77 17.72 3.69 6.17
CA PHE A 77 18.07 5.10 6.32
C PHE A 77 17.38 5.69 7.55
N ALA A 78 17.97 6.74 8.11
CA ALA A 78 17.42 7.42 9.27
C ALA A 78 16.06 8.07 8.96
N TRP A 79 15.08 7.78 9.79
CA TRP A 79 13.78 8.44 9.78
C TRP A 79 13.25 8.51 11.21
N ASP A 80 12.81 9.70 11.63
CA ASP A 80 12.38 9.96 13.00
C ASP A 80 10.94 9.45 13.23
N ALA A 81 10.79 8.13 13.31
CA ALA A 81 9.51 7.45 13.52
C ALA A 81 8.83 7.88 14.83
N GLU A 82 9.60 8.11 15.89
CA GLU A 82 9.10 8.51 17.22
C GLU A 82 8.53 9.92 17.24
N ARG A 83 9.05 10.83 16.41
CA ARG A 83 8.48 12.17 16.22
C ARG A 83 7.33 12.21 15.23
N ASN A 84 7.39 11.41 14.17
CA ASN A 84 6.39 11.43 13.10
C ASN A 84 5.15 10.59 13.42
N THR A 85 5.25 9.65 14.37
CA THR A 85 4.18 8.71 14.69
C THR A 85 4.14 8.38 16.18
N SER A 86 3.05 7.77 16.63
CA SER A 86 2.85 7.24 17.97
C SER A 86 3.40 5.82 18.16
N ILE A 87 4.07 5.24 17.15
CA ILE A 87 4.38 3.80 17.08
C ILE A 87 5.21 3.27 18.26
N ALA A 88 6.09 4.09 18.83
CA ALA A 88 6.95 3.68 19.94
C ALA A 88 6.19 3.39 21.24
N GLY A 89 5.03 4.01 21.43
CA GLY A 89 4.19 3.82 22.62
C GLY A 89 2.84 3.15 22.34
N ASN A 90 2.59 2.68 21.11
CA ASN A 90 1.26 2.27 20.68
C ASN A 90 1.25 0.84 20.11
N GLU A 91 0.68 -0.11 20.86
CA GLU A 91 0.49 -1.48 20.39
C GLU A 91 -0.64 -1.67 19.39
N GLY A 92 -1.56 -0.72 19.31
CA GLY A 92 -2.76 -0.82 18.50
C GLY A 92 -2.53 -0.62 17.01
N ILE A 93 -1.32 -0.23 16.59
CA ILE A 93 -1.04 0.20 15.21
C ILE A 93 0.17 -0.50 14.58
N ASN A 94 0.16 -0.55 13.25
CA ASN A 94 1.38 -0.61 12.44
C ASN A 94 1.61 0.76 11.80
N VAL A 95 2.84 1.07 11.39
CA VAL A 95 3.07 2.19 10.45
C VAL A 95 3.44 1.61 9.10
N LEU A 96 2.66 1.97 8.08
CA LEU A 96 2.99 1.69 6.69
C LEU A 96 3.77 2.88 6.14
N VAL A 97 5.04 2.66 5.77
CA VAL A 97 5.95 3.69 5.27
C VAL A 97 6.20 3.43 3.79
N PHE A 98 5.82 4.39 2.95
CA PHE A 98 6.01 4.35 1.50
C PHE A 98 7.28 5.13 1.17
N THR A 99 8.27 4.48 0.59
CA THR A 99 9.58 5.08 0.33
C THR A 99 9.87 5.21 -1.16
N GLN A 100 10.61 6.25 -1.54
CA GLN A 100 11.20 6.43 -2.85
C GLN A 100 12.70 6.65 -2.64
N GLY A 101 13.54 5.73 -3.13
CA GLY A 101 14.97 5.72 -2.76
C GLY A 101 15.18 5.66 -1.24
N ARG A 102 15.87 6.67 -0.70
CA ARG A 102 16.21 6.82 0.73
C ARG A 102 15.34 7.86 1.45
N GLU A 103 14.15 8.11 0.92
CA GLU A 103 13.23 9.12 1.46
C GLU A 103 11.85 8.51 1.70
N VAL A 104 11.13 9.05 2.70
CA VAL A 104 9.74 8.72 2.95
C VAL A 104 8.85 9.60 2.06
N ALA A 105 8.19 8.97 1.09
CA ALA A 105 7.22 9.63 0.21
C ALA A 105 5.88 9.86 0.90
N ALA A 106 5.46 8.91 1.75
CA ALA A 106 4.30 9.03 2.63
C ALA A 106 4.36 8.00 3.74
N TYR A 107 3.55 8.18 4.78
CA TYR A 107 3.32 7.16 5.79
C TYR A 107 1.87 7.22 6.30
N THR A 108 1.41 6.14 6.91
CA THR A 108 0.16 6.13 7.68
C THR A 108 0.30 5.23 8.89
N GLU A 109 -0.24 5.67 10.01
CA GLU A 109 -0.61 4.76 11.08
C GLU A 109 -1.83 3.96 10.64
N HIS A 110 -1.80 2.64 10.85
CA HIS A 110 -2.89 1.75 10.49
C HIS A 110 -3.28 0.92 11.71
N PRO A 111 -4.54 1.00 12.18
CA PRO A 111 -5.00 0.18 13.31
C PRO A 111 -4.92 -1.31 12.98
N ARG A 112 -4.26 -2.08 13.84
CA ARG A 112 -4.10 -3.54 13.66
C ARG A 112 -5.44 -4.28 13.67
N SER A 113 -6.43 -3.74 14.38
CA SER A 113 -7.80 -4.27 14.40
C SER A 113 -8.51 -4.19 13.04
N LYS A 114 -7.97 -3.43 12.09
CA LYS A 114 -8.48 -3.30 10.72
C LYS A 114 -7.60 -3.98 9.67
N GLY A 115 -6.57 -4.70 10.13
CA GLY A 115 -5.58 -5.39 9.32
C GLY A 115 -4.23 -5.33 10.02
N ASP A 116 -3.73 -6.47 10.49
CA ASP A 116 -2.48 -6.52 11.25
C ASP A 116 -1.28 -6.92 10.37
N PHE A 117 -0.42 -5.96 10.04
CA PHE A 117 0.79 -6.18 9.26
C PHE A 117 2.00 -6.62 10.12
N SER A 118 1.85 -6.80 11.43
CA SER A 118 2.98 -7.11 12.34
C SER A 118 3.69 -8.43 12.04
N ARG A 119 3.04 -9.34 11.31
CA ARG A 119 3.62 -10.63 10.86
C ARG A 119 4.14 -10.59 9.42
N MET A 120 4.04 -9.46 8.73
CA MET A 120 4.57 -9.30 7.38
C MET A 120 6.10 -9.48 7.38
N GLN A 121 6.58 -10.34 6.49
CA GLN A 121 7.99 -10.60 6.25
C GLN A 121 8.23 -10.80 4.74
N PRO A 122 9.32 -10.30 4.15
CA PRO A 122 10.23 -9.32 4.75
C PRO A 122 9.48 -8.04 5.14
N SER A 123 10.05 -7.23 6.05
CA SER A 123 9.40 -6.01 6.56
C SER A 123 9.21 -4.93 5.50
N CYS A 124 9.84 -5.06 4.33
CA CYS A 124 9.66 -4.19 3.19
C CYS A 124 9.43 -4.99 1.91
N LEU A 125 8.45 -4.56 1.11
CA LEU A 125 8.14 -5.12 -0.19
C LEU A 125 8.35 -4.08 -1.28
N PRO A 126 9.01 -4.42 -2.42
CA PRO A 126 9.02 -3.54 -3.57
C PRO A 126 7.61 -3.46 -4.17
N ARG A 127 7.24 -2.31 -4.73
CA ARG A 127 5.91 -2.06 -5.31
C ARG A 127 5.47 -3.15 -6.28
N THR A 128 6.38 -3.60 -7.12
CA THR A 128 6.13 -4.65 -8.13
C THR A 128 5.79 -6.02 -7.55
N ARG A 129 6.02 -6.24 -6.25
CA ARG A 129 5.72 -7.49 -5.53
C ARG A 129 5.09 -7.24 -4.16
N ALA A 130 4.39 -6.12 -3.99
CA ALA A 130 3.74 -5.73 -2.74
C ALA A 130 2.40 -6.46 -2.53
N ILE A 131 2.44 -7.80 -2.63
CA ILE A 131 1.26 -8.65 -2.52
C ILE A 131 1.24 -9.31 -1.13
N VAL A 132 0.13 -9.13 -0.44
CA VAL A 132 -0.14 -9.76 0.87
C VAL A 132 -1.35 -10.67 0.80
N ILE A 133 -1.42 -11.63 1.70
CA ILE A 133 -2.56 -12.53 1.89
C ILE A 133 -3.07 -12.41 3.32
N ARG A 134 -4.29 -12.88 3.55
CA ARG A 134 -4.89 -12.95 4.89
C ARG A 134 -4.48 -14.25 5.58
N GLU A 135 -3.94 -14.13 6.78
CA GLU A 135 -3.84 -15.22 7.74
C GLU A 135 -4.83 -14.95 8.87
N GLN A 136 -6.02 -15.56 8.76
CA GLN A 136 -7.10 -15.40 9.73
C GLN A 136 -6.93 -16.39 10.89
N MET A 137 -7.00 -15.86 12.10
CA MET A 137 -6.95 -16.61 13.35
C MET A 137 -8.36 -17.06 13.75
N SER A 138 -8.45 -18.07 14.61
CA SER A 138 -9.72 -18.59 15.14
C SER A 138 -10.53 -17.55 15.93
N ASN A 139 -9.86 -16.56 16.52
CA ASN A 139 -10.49 -15.44 17.25
C ASN A 139 -10.95 -14.29 16.33
N GLY A 140 -10.89 -14.47 15.00
CA GLY A 140 -11.27 -13.45 14.02
C GLY A 140 -10.19 -12.40 13.73
N TRP A 141 -9.03 -12.45 14.41
CA TRP A 141 -7.92 -11.57 14.10
C TRP A 141 -7.33 -11.88 12.73
N VAL A 142 -7.04 -10.86 11.92
CA VAL A 142 -6.53 -11.03 10.56
C VAL A 142 -5.13 -10.43 10.46
N PHE A 143 -4.15 -11.30 10.26
CA PHE A 143 -2.81 -10.87 9.88
C PHE A 143 -2.71 -10.73 8.35
N LEU A 144 -1.91 -9.75 7.92
CA LEU A 144 -1.50 -9.57 6.54
C LEU A 144 -0.04 -9.97 6.42
N VAL A 145 0.20 -11.03 5.65
CA VAL A 145 1.54 -11.61 5.46
C VAL A 145 1.88 -11.61 3.98
N SER A 146 3.17 -11.52 3.63
CA SER A 146 3.55 -11.53 2.20
C SER A 146 3.17 -12.88 1.55
N SER A 147 2.71 -12.83 0.31
CA SER A 147 2.37 -14.04 -0.45
C SER A 147 3.59 -14.95 -0.66
N GLN A 148 4.80 -14.36 -0.71
CA GLN A 148 6.05 -15.08 -0.92
C GLN A 148 6.38 -16.08 0.20
N LEU A 149 5.91 -15.84 1.43
CA LEU A 149 6.09 -16.76 2.55
C LEU A 149 4.94 -17.74 2.74
N ALA A 150 3.76 -17.44 2.19
CA ALA A 150 2.60 -18.33 2.28
C ALA A 150 2.83 -19.65 1.55
N HIS A 151 3.59 -19.64 0.44
CA HIS A 151 3.91 -20.87 -0.31
C HIS A 151 4.91 -21.79 0.39
N HIS A 152 5.77 -21.28 1.27
CA HIS A 152 6.72 -22.12 2.01
C HIS A 152 6.09 -22.87 3.19
N LYS A 153 4.98 -22.37 3.77
CA LYS A 153 4.31 -23.05 4.89
C LYS A 153 3.44 -24.24 4.44
N SER A 154 2.98 -24.24 3.19
CA SER A 154 2.18 -25.34 2.64
C SER A 154 3.00 -26.61 2.41
N THR A 155 4.27 -26.50 2.03
CA THR A 155 5.11 -27.67 1.74
C THR A 155 5.73 -28.33 2.98
N ALA A 156 5.88 -27.57 4.08
CA ALA A 156 6.42 -28.09 5.33
C ALA A 156 5.44 -28.98 6.10
N SER A 157 4.12 -28.78 5.92
CA SER A 157 3.09 -29.60 6.60
C SER A 157 2.81 -30.93 5.90
N ASP A 158 3.12 -31.06 4.60
CA ASP A 158 2.94 -32.31 3.84
C ASP A 158 4.05 -33.34 4.11
N SER A 159 5.24 -32.88 4.51
CA SER A 159 6.39 -33.76 4.77
C SER A 159 6.28 -34.51 6.11
N SER A 160 5.40 -34.08 7.03
CA SER A 160 5.15 -34.75 8.31
C SER A 160 4.08 -35.85 8.26
N ASN A 161 3.36 -36.00 7.15
CA ASN A 161 2.31 -37.03 6.99
C ASN A 161 2.73 -38.21 6.09
N LEU A 162 3.96 -38.21 5.57
CA LEU A 162 4.53 -39.33 4.81
C LEU A 162 5.49 -40.21 5.62
N ALA A 163 5.60 -39.96 6.93
CA ALA A 163 6.45 -40.72 7.86
C ALA A 163 5.64 -41.43 8.97
N ARG A 164 4.44 -41.91 8.66
CA ARG A 164 3.69 -42.87 9.49
C ARG A 164 3.18 -44.03 8.66
#